data_AF-L0WA53-F1
#
_entry.id   AF-L0WA53-F1
#
_cell.length_a   1.000
_cell.length_b   1.000
_cell.length_c   1.000
_cell.angle_alpha   90.00
_cell.angle_beta   90.00
_cell.angle_gamma   90.00
#
_symmetry.space_group_name_H-M   'P 1'
#
loop_
_entity.id
_entity.type
_entity.pdbx_description
1 polymer ?
#
loop_
_entity_poly.entity_id
_entity_poly.type
_entity_poly.pdbx_seq_one_letter_code
_entity_poly.pdbx_strand_id
1 'polypeptide(L)'
;MIDRERLAALASEANHDGKRYQNRYRTPHHGLREFVRWQWQSRGQFPAQQSFPLITPAPHMLAEPASQPRLTWIGHSTFLLQYRGWNLLTDPVFSERCSPVQFAGPKRAVPPALSIDELPPINAILVSHNHYDHLDRRSVRQLQARFGRKIVWFVPQGVADWLRRFGVERIIELGWWQSEFHGQVEAFCLPAQHFSGRGAGDHNRSLWCSWRLQFPEFSFYFAGDTGYAPVFSEISELLGPVDLALLPIGAYEPRWFMSPVHVNPAEAVRIHCDLQAKESVAMHWGTFILTDEPMDAPPKALATALKDQDVDARRFHVPRHGETLMFESTKNEESEL
;
A
#
# COMPACT_ATOMS: atom_id res chain seq x y z
N MET A 1 -17.76 -16.31 10.21
CA MET A 1 -16.78 -17.34 9.77
C MET A 1 -16.50 -17.09 8.30
N ILE A 2 -15.24 -17.13 7.87
CA ILE A 2 -14.87 -16.82 6.47
C ILE A 2 -15.44 -17.89 5.53
N ASP A 3 -16.20 -17.48 4.52
CA ASP A 3 -16.76 -18.37 3.50
C ASP A 3 -15.69 -18.78 2.48
N ARG A 4 -15.05 -19.94 2.73
CA ARG A 4 -13.96 -20.46 1.91
C ARG A 4 -14.40 -20.91 0.53
N GLU A 5 -15.62 -21.43 0.39
CA GLU A 5 -16.15 -21.87 -0.89
C GLU A 5 -16.41 -20.67 -1.80
N ARG A 6 -16.96 -19.59 -1.23
CA ARG A 6 -17.15 -18.34 -1.95
C ARG A 6 -15.82 -17.73 -2.39
N LEU A 7 -14.82 -17.68 -1.50
CA LEU A 7 -13.48 -17.18 -1.87
C LEU A 7 -12.82 -18.04 -2.96
N ALA A 8 -12.94 -19.36 -2.91
CA ALA A 8 -12.41 -20.24 -3.93
C ALA A 8 -13.10 -20.03 -5.29
N ALA A 9 -14.42 -19.84 -5.31
CA ALA A 9 -15.17 -19.52 -6.52
C ALA A 9 -14.71 -18.17 -7.12
N LEU A 10 -14.56 -17.15 -6.27
CA LEU A 10 -14.04 -15.83 -6.67
C LEU A 10 -12.61 -15.91 -7.22
N ALA A 11 -11.73 -16.69 -6.58
CA ALA A 11 -10.35 -16.87 -7.02
C ALA A 11 -10.23 -17.61 -8.37
N SER A 12 -11.29 -18.33 -8.78
CA SER A 12 -11.35 -19.04 -10.07
C SER A 12 -11.88 -18.18 -11.22
N GLU A 13 -12.40 -16.99 -10.93
CA GLU A 13 -12.86 -16.05 -11.96
C GLU A 13 -11.69 -15.56 -12.82
N ALA A 14 -11.88 -15.54 -14.13
CA ALA A 14 -10.86 -15.04 -15.05
C ALA A 14 -10.67 -13.53 -14.86
N ASN A 15 -9.46 -13.14 -14.43
CA ASN A 15 -9.05 -11.74 -14.26
C ASN A 15 -8.04 -11.28 -15.33
N HIS A 16 -7.88 -12.06 -16.42
CA HIS A 16 -6.97 -11.75 -17.53
C HIS A 16 -7.52 -12.21 -18.88
N ASP A 17 -7.10 -11.57 -19.98
CA ASP A 17 -7.44 -11.96 -21.36
C ASP A 17 -6.50 -13.03 -21.98
N GLY A 18 -5.70 -13.69 -21.14
CA GLY A 18 -4.67 -14.64 -21.55
C GLY A 18 -3.32 -13.99 -21.86
N LYS A 19 -3.26 -12.65 -21.90
CA LYS A 19 -1.99 -11.89 -22.01
C LYS A 19 -1.83 -10.84 -20.92
N ARG A 20 -2.92 -10.22 -20.49
CA ARG A 20 -2.95 -9.08 -19.57
C ARG A 20 -4.04 -9.24 -18.53
N TYR A 21 -3.71 -8.86 -17.30
CA TYR A 21 -4.68 -8.71 -16.22
C TYR A 21 -5.62 -7.53 -16.47
N GLN A 22 -6.83 -7.62 -15.93
CA GLN A 22 -7.91 -6.65 -16.11
C GLN A 22 -8.56 -6.33 -14.77
N ASN A 23 -9.01 -5.08 -14.62
CA ASN A 23 -9.79 -4.68 -13.44
C ASN A 23 -11.11 -5.43 -13.40
N ARG A 24 -11.55 -5.78 -12.19
CA ARG A 24 -12.82 -6.46 -11.95
C ARG A 24 -14.02 -5.58 -12.31
N TYR A 25 -13.91 -4.28 -12.06
CA TYR A 25 -14.89 -3.28 -12.46
C TYR A 25 -14.34 -2.47 -13.63
N ARG A 26 -15.21 -2.18 -14.59
CA ARG A 26 -14.84 -1.40 -15.76
C ARG A 26 -14.58 0.03 -15.35
N THR A 27 -13.42 0.53 -15.74
CA THR A 27 -13.02 1.92 -15.54
C THR A 27 -12.40 2.44 -16.85
N PRO A 28 -12.50 3.75 -17.16
CA PRO A 28 -11.85 4.31 -18.34
C PRO A 28 -10.36 3.96 -18.37
N HIS A 29 -9.90 3.43 -19.51
CA HIS A 29 -8.47 3.25 -19.74
C HIS A 29 -7.91 4.56 -20.28
N HIS A 30 -6.90 5.10 -19.61
CA HIS A 30 -6.17 6.27 -20.07
C HIS A 30 -4.81 5.85 -20.61
N GLY A 31 -4.60 6.08 -21.91
CA GLY A 31 -3.38 5.72 -22.60
C GLY A 31 -2.46 6.92 -22.82
N LEU A 32 -1.53 6.78 -23.77
CA LEU A 32 -0.56 7.81 -24.10
C LEU A 32 -1.22 9.13 -24.53
N ARG A 33 -2.36 9.07 -25.23
CA ARG A 33 -3.08 10.26 -25.69
C ARG A 33 -3.57 11.11 -24.53
N GLU A 34 -4.20 10.47 -23.54
CA GLU A 34 -4.70 11.12 -22.34
C GLU A 34 -3.54 11.63 -21.48
N PHE A 35 -2.45 10.87 -21.37
CA PHE A 35 -1.24 11.32 -20.69
C PHE A 35 -0.64 12.58 -21.34
N VAL A 36 -0.52 12.62 -22.67
CA VAL A 36 -0.02 13.80 -23.40
C VAL A 36 -0.97 14.99 -23.23
N ARG A 37 -2.30 14.76 -23.26
CA ARG A 37 -3.29 15.81 -22.97
C ARG A 37 -3.08 16.39 -21.58
N TRP A 38 -2.87 15.54 -20.58
CA TRP A 38 -2.60 15.97 -19.21
C TRP A 38 -1.31 16.80 -19.15
N GLN A 39 -0.20 16.31 -19.70
CA GLN A 39 1.07 17.05 -19.71
C GLN A 39 0.95 18.41 -20.41
N TRP A 40 0.12 18.51 -21.45
CA TRP A 40 -0.14 19.80 -22.10
C TRP A 40 -0.99 20.75 -21.24
N GLN A 41 -1.99 20.22 -20.53
CA GLN A 41 -2.84 21.00 -19.61
C GLN A 41 -2.06 21.51 -18.39
N SER A 42 -1.20 20.68 -17.80
CA SER A 42 -0.30 21.09 -16.72
C SER A 42 0.89 21.90 -17.21
N ARG A 43 1.08 22.02 -18.54
CA ARG A 43 2.27 22.61 -19.18
C ARG A 43 3.59 21.94 -18.72
N GLY A 44 3.51 20.69 -18.28
CA GLY A 44 4.61 19.96 -17.62
C GLY A 44 5.05 20.58 -16.29
N GLN A 45 4.28 21.50 -15.72
CA GLN A 45 4.56 22.14 -14.44
C GLN A 45 3.86 21.36 -13.34
N PHE A 46 4.64 20.49 -12.72
CA PHE A 46 4.25 19.88 -11.46
C PHE A 46 4.42 20.87 -10.30
N PRO A 47 3.74 20.65 -9.16
CA PRO A 47 3.93 21.42 -7.95
C PRO A 47 5.40 21.55 -7.54
N ALA A 48 5.73 22.65 -6.88
CA ALA A 48 7.05 22.81 -6.29
C ALA A 48 7.27 21.75 -5.20
N GLN A 49 8.51 21.25 -5.11
CA GLN A 49 8.90 20.33 -4.05
C GLN A 49 8.77 21.04 -2.69
N GLN A 50 8.12 20.37 -1.74
CA GLN A 50 7.93 20.85 -0.38
C GLN A 50 8.63 19.90 0.60
N SER A 51 9.31 20.46 1.60
CA SER A 51 9.84 19.68 2.72
C SER A 51 8.77 19.46 3.77
N PHE A 52 8.72 18.25 4.32
CA PHE A 52 7.91 17.92 5.50
C PHE A 52 8.82 17.57 6.68
N PRO A 53 8.36 17.77 7.93
CA PRO A 53 9.11 17.35 9.10
C PRO A 53 9.43 15.85 9.04
N LEU A 54 10.71 15.52 9.25
CA LEU A 54 11.19 14.15 9.36
C LEU A 54 11.52 13.86 10.82
N ILE A 55 10.84 12.87 11.38
CA ILE A 55 11.05 12.37 12.73
C ILE A 55 11.98 11.17 12.64
N THR A 56 12.97 11.10 13.53
CA THR A 56 13.74 9.87 13.70
C THR A 56 12.96 8.93 14.61
N PRO A 57 12.56 7.73 14.15
CA PRO A 57 11.87 6.77 14.99
C PRO A 57 12.74 6.40 16.21
N ALA A 58 12.12 6.26 17.38
CA ALA A 58 12.86 5.97 18.60
C ALA A 58 13.48 4.55 18.54
N PRO A 59 14.80 4.37 18.76
CA PRO A 59 15.46 3.07 18.60
C PRO A 59 14.87 1.93 19.44
N HIS A 60 14.42 2.21 20.67
CA HIS A 60 13.79 1.22 21.54
C HIS A 60 12.47 0.71 20.96
N MET A 61 11.69 1.58 20.29
CA MET A 61 10.45 1.19 19.61
C MET A 61 10.72 0.23 18.45
N LEU A 62 11.86 0.36 17.77
CA LEU A 62 12.23 -0.54 16.67
C LEU A 62 12.76 -1.88 17.19
N ALA A 63 13.54 -1.86 18.27
CA ALA A 63 14.27 -3.04 18.76
C ALA A 63 13.41 -4.04 19.55
N GLU A 64 12.43 -3.55 20.30
CA GLU A 64 11.63 -4.39 21.20
C GLU A 64 10.45 -5.05 20.46
N PRO A 65 10.08 -6.31 20.74
CA PRO A 65 8.85 -6.88 20.22
C PRO A 65 7.61 -6.09 20.68
N ALA A 66 6.68 -5.82 19.77
CA ALA A 66 5.46 -5.07 20.09
C ALA A 66 4.33 -6.03 20.52
N SER A 67 3.79 -5.89 21.72
CA SER A 67 2.58 -6.63 22.14
C SER A 67 1.32 -6.08 21.47
N GLN A 68 1.28 -4.77 21.25
CA GLN A 68 0.27 -4.01 20.51
C GLN A 68 0.78 -3.63 19.11
N PRO A 69 -0.10 -3.44 18.10
CA PRO A 69 0.33 -3.01 16.78
C PRO A 69 1.02 -1.64 16.83
N ARG A 70 2.23 -1.57 16.28
CA ARG A 70 2.96 -0.31 16.07
C ARG A 70 3.25 -0.13 14.59
N LEU A 71 3.00 1.07 14.09
CA LEU A 71 3.16 1.38 12.68
C LEU A 71 4.06 2.61 12.52
N THR A 72 5.22 2.43 11.89
CA THR A 72 6.13 3.53 11.58
C THR A 72 6.05 3.89 10.10
N TRP A 73 5.73 5.15 9.78
CA TRP A 73 5.70 5.61 8.40
C TRP A 73 7.10 5.97 7.90
N ILE A 74 7.69 5.13 7.03
CA ILE A 74 9.04 5.38 6.48
C ILE A 74 8.97 6.41 5.34
N GLY A 75 7.85 6.43 4.62
CA GLY A 75 7.53 7.39 3.57
C GLY A 75 6.80 6.73 2.41
N HIS A 76 5.98 7.51 1.70
CA HIS A 76 5.13 7.05 0.59
C HIS A 76 4.18 5.92 1.03
N SER A 77 4.25 4.74 0.42
CA SER A 77 3.54 3.53 0.84
C SER A 77 4.43 2.54 1.61
N THR A 78 5.63 2.97 2.02
CA THR A 78 6.53 2.18 2.86
C THR A 78 6.25 2.41 4.35
N PHE A 79 5.74 1.37 5.00
CA PHE A 79 5.53 1.32 6.44
C PHE A 79 6.25 0.13 7.05
N LEU A 80 6.66 0.27 8.30
CA LEU A 80 7.06 -0.83 9.16
C LEU A 80 5.94 -1.10 10.18
N LEU A 81 5.27 -2.24 10.04
CA LEU A 81 4.32 -2.75 11.03
C LEU A 81 5.04 -3.73 11.96
N GLN A 82 4.93 -3.50 13.27
CA GLN A 82 5.44 -4.39 14.30
C GLN A 82 4.28 -4.91 15.16
N TYR A 83 4.12 -6.23 15.26
CA TYR A 83 3.06 -6.83 16.09
C TYR A 83 3.37 -8.30 16.41
N ARG A 84 3.43 -8.65 17.70
CA ARG A 84 3.65 -10.01 18.22
C ARG A 84 4.79 -10.76 17.52
N GLY A 85 5.95 -10.11 17.39
CA GLY A 85 7.16 -10.66 16.77
C GLY A 85 7.20 -10.55 15.23
N TRP A 86 6.14 -10.05 14.59
CA TRP A 86 6.17 -9.67 13.18
C TRP A 86 6.81 -8.31 13.00
N ASN A 87 7.70 -8.21 12.02
CA ASN A 87 8.26 -6.95 11.52
C ASN A 87 8.06 -7.00 10.00
N LEU A 88 6.97 -6.37 9.57
CA LEU A 88 6.46 -6.39 8.21
C LEU A 88 6.76 -5.06 7.52
N LEU A 89 7.26 -5.09 6.29
CA LEU A 89 7.29 -3.91 5.42
C LEU A 89 6.21 -3.97 4.34
N THR A 90 5.65 -2.81 4.00
CA THR A 90 4.83 -2.64 2.79
C THR A 90 5.63 -1.91 1.73
N ASP A 91 5.50 -2.31 0.46
CA ASP A 91 6.02 -1.60 -0.74
C ASP A 91 7.34 -0.85 -0.52
N PRO A 92 8.44 -1.58 -0.24
CA PRO A 92 9.66 -0.97 0.28
C PRO A 92 10.40 -0.16 -0.79
N VAL A 93 10.40 1.17 -0.64
CA VAL A 93 11.11 2.11 -1.50
C VAL A 93 12.02 3.06 -0.70
N PHE A 94 13.31 2.73 -0.71
CA PHE A 94 14.37 3.49 -0.03
C PHE A 94 15.22 4.32 -0.99
N SER A 95 15.05 4.14 -2.31
CA SER A 95 15.80 4.91 -3.32
C SER A 95 15.42 6.38 -3.34
N GLU A 96 16.32 7.20 -3.91
CA GLU A 96 16.10 8.64 -4.09
C GLU A 96 15.06 8.92 -5.19
N ARG A 97 15.02 8.06 -6.23
CA ARG A 97 14.07 8.20 -7.35
C ARG A 97 13.28 6.92 -7.62
N CYS A 98 11.99 7.09 -7.89
CA CYS A 98 11.09 6.04 -8.37
C CYS A 98 11.18 5.93 -9.89
N SER A 99 12.24 5.29 -10.37
CA SER A 99 12.57 5.26 -11.79
C SER A 99 13.47 4.06 -12.12
N PRO A 100 13.50 3.57 -13.38
CA PRO A 100 14.48 2.57 -13.82
C PRO A 100 15.93 3.02 -13.61
N VAL A 101 16.17 4.33 -13.55
CA VAL A 101 17.48 4.96 -13.44
C VAL A 101 17.48 6.03 -12.33
N GLN A 102 18.60 6.27 -11.67
CA GLN A 102 18.67 7.24 -10.56
C GLN A 102 18.99 8.68 -11.00
N PHE A 103 19.29 8.91 -12.28
CA PHE A 103 19.56 10.24 -12.83
C PHE A 103 18.31 10.93 -13.42
N ALA A 104 17.19 10.22 -13.58
CA ALA A 104 15.94 10.75 -14.16
C ALA A 104 14.70 10.14 -13.50
N GLY A 105 13.54 10.79 -13.63
CA GLY A 105 12.26 10.39 -13.03
C GLY A 105 11.98 11.02 -11.66
N PRO A 106 10.81 10.74 -11.04
CA PRO A 106 10.38 11.39 -9.80
C PRO A 106 11.41 11.21 -8.68
N LYS A 107 11.87 12.33 -8.11
CA LYS A 107 12.76 12.35 -6.94
C LYS A 107 11.93 12.59 -5.68
N ARG A 108 12.26 11.88 -4.60
CA ARG A 108 11.61 12.09 -3.31
C ARG A 108 11.89 13.49 -2.76
N ALA A 109 10.86 14.08 -2.16
CA ALA A 109 10.93 15.35 -1.47
C ALA A 109 11.50 15.23 -0.05
N VAL A 110 11.17 14.12 0.63
CA VAL A 110 11.56 13.82 2.01
C VAL A 110 12.31 12.48 2.01
N PRO A 111 13.54 12.38 2.56
CA PRO A 111 14.31 11.12 2.60
C PRO A 111 13.60 10.07 3.45
N PRO A 112 13.96 8.76 3.37
CA PRO A 112 13.26 7.76 4.14
C PRO A 112 13.59 7.93 5.62
N ALA A 113 12.61 7.76 6.49
CA ALA A 113 12.80 7.95 7.93
C ALA A 113 13.74 6.92 8.56
N LEU A 114 13.95 5.79 7.88
CA LEU A 114 14.93 4.76 8.21
C LEU A 114 15.69 4.38 6.95
N SER A 115 16.99 4.18 7.07
CA SER A 115 17.76 3.42 6.08
C SER A 115 17.48 1.92 6.23
N ILE A 116 17.82 1.15 5.20
CA ILE A 116 17.71 -0.31 5.28
C ILE A 116 18.56 -0.88 6.40
N ASP A 117 19.66 -0.25 6.80
CA ASP A 117 20.55 -0.71 7.88
C ASP A 117 19.98 -0.43 9.28
N GLU A 118 19.08 0.54 9.42
CA GLU A 118 18.41 0.89 10.68
C GLU A 118 17.17 0.04 10.96
N LEU A 119 16.68 -0.71 9.96
CA LEU A 119 15.52 -1.58 10.14
C LEU A 119 15.79 -2.66 11.21
N PRO A 120 14.78 -3.04 12.01
CA PRO A 120 14.87 -4.27 12.81
C PRO A 120 14.88 -5.50 11.89
N PRO A 121 15.07 -6.73 12.43
CA PRO A 121 14.95 -7.95 11.64
C PRO A 121 13.59 -8.01 10.92
N ILE A 122 13.58 -7.94 9.59
CA ILE A 122 12.35 -8.04 8.79
C ILE A 122 12.08 -9.52 8.49
N ASN A 123 10.84 -9.95 8.69
CA ASN A 123 10.42 -11.33 8.42
C ASN A 123 9.34 -11.45 7.34
N ALA A 124 8.65 -10.37 6.99
CA ALA A 124 7.69 -10.37 5.90
C ALA A 124 7.69 -9.05 5.13
N ILE A 125 7.39 -9.12 3.83
CA ILE A 125 7.19 -7.96 2.97
C ILE A 125 5.93 -8.16 2.15
N LEU A 126 5.08 -7.13 2.08
CA LEU A 126 3.95 -7.05 1.15
C LEU A 126 4.33 -6.19 -0.05
N VAL A 127 4.09 -6.68 -1.25
CA VAL A 127 4.16 -5.90 -2.48
C VAL A 127 2.76 -5.80 -3.06
N SER A 128 2.21 -4.59 -3.23
CA SER A 128 0.88 -4.39 -3.82
C SER A 128 0.89 -4.55 -5.34
N HIS A 129 1.89 -3.99 -6.02
CA HIS A 129 2.04 -4.04 -7.47
C HIS A 129 3.45 -3.66 -7.90
N ASN A 130 3.72 -3.65 -9.20
CA ASN A 130 5.07 -3.57 -9.74
C ASN A 130 5.54 -2.17 -10.15
N HIS A 131 4.84 -1.07 -9.84
CA HIS A 131 5.32 0.28 -10.19
C HIS A 131 6.61 0.64 -9.46
N TYR A 132 7.34 1.64 -9.97
CA TYR A 132 8.67 1.99 -9.46
C TYR A 132 8.65 2.56 -8.05
N ASP A 133 7.56 3.20 -7.66
CA ASP A 133 7.33 3.78 -6.34
C ASP A 133 6.72 2.79 -5.33
N HIS A 134 6.48 1.55 -5.74
CA HIS A 134 6.00 0.46 -4.87
C HIS A 134 6.94 -0.74 -4.84
N LEU A 135 7.72 -0.94 -5.90
CA LEU A 135 8.68 -2.03 -6.03
C LEU A 135 10.02 -1.51 -6.56
N ASP A 136 10.89 -1.11 -5.65
CA ASP A 136 12.22 -0.58 -5.97
C ASP A 136 13.28 -1.69 -6.03
N ARG A 137 13.95 -1.80 -7.19
CA ARG A 137 15.04 -2.77 -7.43
C ARG A 137 16.18 -2.64 -6.42
N ARG A 138 16.57 -1.42 -6.03
CA ARG A 138 17.70 -1.22 -5.12
C ARG A 138 17.32 -1.70 -3.71
N SER A 139 16.12 -1.33 -3.26
CA SER A 139 15.56 -1.78 -1.99
C SER A 139 15.48 -3.29 -1.91
N VAL A 140 14.94 -3.95 -2.94
CA VAL A 140 14.86 -5.42 -3.00
C VAL A 140 16.24 -6.08 -2.84
N ARG A 141 17.25 -5.61 -3.58
CA ARG A 141 18.61 -6.15 -3.48
C ARG A 141 19.23 -5.94 -2.09
N GLN A 142 19.05 -4.76 -1.51
CA GLN A 142 19.61 -4.43 -0.20
C GLN A 142 18.92 -5.21 0.93
N LEU A 143 17.59 -5.34 0.88
CA LEU A 143 16.82 -6.16 1.82
C LEU A 143 17.19 -7.64 1.73
N GLN A 144 17.30 -8.18 0.52
CA GLN A 144 17.71 -9.56 0.31
C GLN A 144 19.16 -9.80 0.77
N ALA A 145 20.07 -8.86 0.51
CA ALA A 145 21.45 -8.96 0.98
C ALA A 145 21.54 -8.93 2.52
N ARG A 146 20.72 -8.12 3.19
CA ARG A 146 20.75 -7.95 4.64
C ARG A 146 20.08 -9.09 5.41
N PHE A 147 18.90 -9.52 4.97
CA PHE A 147 18.07 -10.45 5.72
C PHE A 147 17.92 -11.83 5.06
N GLY A 148 18.16 -11.91 3.75
CA GLY A 148 18.13 -13.14 2.97
C GLY A 148 16.86 -13.96 3.18
N ARG A 149 17.04 -15.25 3.41
CA ARG A 149 15.95 -16.21 3.64
C ARG A 149 15.14 -15.94 4.91
N LYS A 150 15.43 -14.94 5.74
CA LYS A 150 14.56 -14.62 6.89
C LYS A 150 13.26 -13.92 6.47
N ILE A 151 13.25 -13.28 5.32
CA ILE A 151 12.08 -12.60 4.76
C ILE A 151 11.25 -13.60 3.95
N VAL A 152 9.93 -13.58 4.12
CA VAL A 152 8.97 -14.03 3.10
C VAL A 152 8.38 -12.83 2.35
N TRP A 153 8.37 -12.89 1.03
CA TRP A 153 7.77 -11.86 0.17
C TRP A 153 6.39 -12.31 -0.29
N PHE A 154 5.34 -11.62 0.14
CA PHE A 154 3.98 -11.79 -0.39
C PHE A 154 3.80 -10.84 -1.57
N VAL A 155 3.52 -11.41 -2.74
CA VAL A 155 3.39 -10.64 -3.99
C VAL A 155 2.21 -11.11 -4.84
N PRO A 156 1.63 -10.21 -5.64
CA PRO A 156 0.60 -10.60 -6.60
C PRO A 156 1.21 -11.42 -7.74
N GLN A 157 0.38 -12.28 -8.35
CA GLN A 157 0.77 -13.10 -9.51
C GLN A 157 1.52 -12.32 -10.61
N GLY A 158 2.59 -12.91 -11.12
CA GLY A 158 3.45 -12.34 -12.16
C GLY A 158 4.59 -11.46 -11.65
N VAL A 159 4.65 -11.17 -10.33
CA VAL A 159 5.75 -10.40 -9.73
C VAL A 159 6.91 -11.28 -9.28
N ALA A 160 6.66 -12.57 -8.95
CA ALA A 160 7.69 -13.43 -8.37
C ALA A 160 8.90 -13.61 -9.31
N ASP A 161 8.67 -13.77 -10.61
CA ASP A 161 9.74 -13.92 -11.60
C ASP A 161 10.68 -12.71 -11.66
N TRP A 162 10.15 -11.51 -11.45
CA TRP A 162 10.96 -10.30 -11.37
C TRP A 162 11.82 -10.32 -10.11
N LEU A 163 11.25 -10.68 -8.96
CA LEU A 163 11.97 -10.78 -7.69
C LEU A 163 13.08 -11.85 -7.70
N ARG A 164 12.80 -13.02 -8.29
CA ARG A 164 13.78 -14.12 -8.41
C ARG A 164 15.04 -13.69 -9.17
N ARG A 165 14.90 -12.84 -10.20
CA ARG A 165 16.05 -12.27 -10.95
C ARG A 165 16.95 -11.39 -10.10
N PHE A 166 16.48 -10.93 -8.94
CA PHE A 166 17.25 -10.15 -7.96
C PHE A 166 17.64 -10.95 -6.72
N GLY A 167 17.53 -12.28 -6.78
CA GLY A 167 18.03 -13.18 -5.74
C GLY A 167 17.05 -13.39 -4.58
N VAL A 168 15.80 -12.98 -4.72
CA VAL A 168 14.78 -13.26 -3.70
C VAL A 168 14.39 -14.73 -3.75
N GLU A 169 14.47 -15.40 -2.60
CA GLU A 169 14.34 -16.85 -2.51
C GLU A 169 12.98 -17.32 -1.99
N ARG A 170 12.43 -16.68 -0.94
CA ARG A 170 11.12 -17.04 -0.37
C ARG A 170 10.06 -16.07 -0.84
N ILE A 171 9.22 -16.54 -1.75
CA ILE A 171 8.15 -15.75 -2.35
C ILE A 171 6.86 -16.57 -2.27
N ILE A 172 5.82 -15.97 -1.72
CA ILE A 172 4.44 -16.44 -1.78
C ILE A 172 3.74 -15.56 -2.83
N GLU A 173 3.33 -16.18 -3.93
CA GLU A 173 2.73 -15.49 -5.08
C GLU A 173 1.26 -15.86 -5.18
N LEU A 174 0.38 -14.87 -5.03
CA LEU A 174 -1.07 -15.08 -4.89
C LEU A 174 -1.87 -14.23 -5.88
N GLY A 175 -2.96 -14.80 -6.39
CA GLY A 175 -3.99 -14.10 -7.16
C GLY A 175 -5.07 -13.54 -6.23
N TRP A 176 -5.98 -12.73 -6.79
CA TRP A 176 -7.10 -12.20 -6.01
C TRP A 176 -7.94 -13.30 -5.36
N TRP A 177 -8.37 -13.02 -4.13
CA TRP A 177 -9.14 -13.90 -3.25
C TRP A 177 -8.40 -15.17 -2.80
N GLN A 178 -7.16 -15.36 -3.22
CA GLN A 178 -6.29 -16.40 -2.70
C GLN A 178 -5.65 -15.96 -1.39
N SER A 179 -5.31 -16.93 -0.55
CA SER A 179 -4.64 -16.70 0.71
C SER A 179 -3.66 -17.82 1.05
N GLU A 180 -2.68 -17.50 1.87
CA GLU A 180 -1.73 -18.48 2.40
C GLU A 180 -1.42 -18.19 3.87
N PHE A 181 -1.34 -19.25 4.66
CA PHE A 181 -0.89 -19.17 6.05
C PHE A 181 0.64 -19.11 6.12
N HIS A 182 1.15 -18.15 6.88
CA HIS A 182 2.54 -18.09 7.28
C HIS A 182 2.63 -17.97 8.80
N GLY A 183 3.00 -19.07 9.47
CA GLY A 183 2.89 -19.17 10.92
C GLY A 183 1.44 -19.04 11.37
N GLN A 184 1.13 -18.04 12.19
CA GLN A 184 -0.22 -17.77 12.72
C GLN A 184 -1.01 -16.71 11.93
N VAL A 185 -0.46 -16.22 10.82
CA VAL A 185 -1.05 -15.13 10.04
C VAL A 185 -1.48 -15.67 8.70
N GLU A 186 -2.70 -15.34 8.31
CA GLU A 186 -3.20 -15.61 6.98
C GLU A 186 -3.11 -14.34 6.13
N ALA A 187 -2.37 -14.41 5.03
CA ALA A 187 -2.23 -13.31 4.08
C ALA A 187 -3.18 -13.52 2.91
N PHE A 188 -4.15 -12.61 2.74
CA PHE A 188 -5.09 -12.58 1.62
C PHE A 188 -4.62 -11.57 0.58
N CYS A 189 -4.49 -12.01 -0.67
CA CYS A 189 -4.32 -11.15 -1.83
C CYS A 189 -5.72 -10.73 -2.31
N LEU A 190 -6.05 -9.45 -2.26
CA LEU A 190 -7.40 -8.92 -2.50
C LEU A 190 -7.41 -7.97 -3.71
N PRO A 191 -8.55 -7.81 -4.42
CA PRO A 191 -8.57 -6.92 -5.55
C PRO A 191 -8.40 -5.44 -5.16
N ALA A 192 -7.74 -4.72 -6.06
CA ALA A 192 -7.64 -3.27 -6.08
C ALA A 192 -7.99 -2.79 -7.51
N GLN A 193 -8.42 -1.54 -7.65
CA GLN A 193 -8.70 -0.95 -8.97
C GLN A 193 -7.50 -0.14 -9.45
N HIS A 194 -6.57 -0.80 -10.13
CA HIS A 194 -5.31 -0.20 -10.56
C HIS A 194 -4.79 -0.86 -11.83
N PHE A 195 -3.48 -0.80 -12.07
CA PHE A 195 -2.81 -1.43 -13.20
C PHE A 195 -1.37 -1.81 -12.82
N SER A 196 -0.63 -2.41 -13.74
CA SER A 196 0.79 -2.67 -13.56
C SER A 196 1.61 -2.33 -14.81
N GLY A 197 2.90 -2.14 -14.65
CA GLY A 197 3.84 -1.89 -15.74
C GLY A 197 5.09 -1.14 -15.28
N ARG A 198 6.24 -1.50 -15.87
CA ARG A 198 7.53 -0.87 -15.60
C ARG A 198 8.17 -0.31 -16.86
N GLY A 199 7.61 -0.56 -18.04
CA GLY A 199 8.15 -0.03 -19.28
C GLY A 199 7.31 -0.34 -20.51
N ALA A 200 7.96 -0.28 -21.66
CA ALA A 200 7.29 -0.59 -22.91
C ALA A 200 6.97 -2.09 -22.98
N GLY A 201 5.69 -2.42 -23.20
CA GLY A 201 5.24 -3.79 -23.48
C GLY A 201 5.01 -4.70 -22.28
N ASP A 202 5.11 -4.19 -21.04
CA ASP A 202 4.82 -4.95 -19.83
C ASP A 202 3.54 -4.53 -19.09
N HIS A 203 2.78 -3.61 -19.68
CA HIS A 203 1.51 -3.16 -19.14
C HIS A 203 0.57 -4.34 -18.84
N ASN A 204 0.12 -4.41 -17.59
CA ASN A 204 -0.75 -5.43 -17.03
C ASN A 204 -0.27 -6.88 -17.20
N ARG A 205 1.05 -7.10 -17.30
CA ARG A 205 1.61 -8.46 -17.37
C ARG A 205 1.83 -9.12 -16.00
N SER A 206 1.73 -8.35 -14.92
CA SER A 206 1.59 -8.86 -13.56
C SER A 206 0.31 -8.29 -12.93
N LEU A 207 -0.20 -8.96 -11.91
CA LEU A 207 -1.35 -8.52 -11.14
C LEU A 207 -0.95 -7.37 -10.19
N TRP A 208 -1.95 -6.62 -9.73
CA TRP A 208 -1.91 -5.61 -8.66
C TRP A 208 -2.95 -6.01 -7.61
N CYS A 209 -2.73 -5.70 -6.34
CA CYS A 209 -3.64 -6.11 -5.27
C CYS A 209 -3.58 -5.17 -4.07
N SER A 210 -4.60 -5.27 -3.24
CA SER A 210 -4.50 -4.94 -1.82
C SER A 210 -4.19 -6.22 -1.02
N TRP A 211 -3.80 -6.05 0.24
CA TRP A 211 -3.49 -7.16 1.13
C TRP A 211 -4.31 -7.06 2.41
N ARG A 212 -4.81 -8.18 2.91
CA ARG A 212 -5.27 -8.31 4.31
C ARG A 212 -4.41 -9.35 5.01
N LEU A 213 -3.81 -8.98 6.14
CA LEU A 213 -3.21 -9.92 7.07
C LEU A 213 -4.15 -10.16 8.23
N GLN A 214 -4.60 -11.41 8.37
CA GLN A 214 -5.45 -11.84 9.46
C GLN A 214 -4.59 -12.52 10.53
N PHE A 215 -4.34 -11.80 11.63
CA PHE A 215 -3.82 -12.36 12.87
C PHE A 215 -4.99 -12.89 13.71
N PRO A 216 -4.73 -13.69 14.76
CA PRO A 216 -5.80 -14.20 15.63
C PRO A 216 -6.72 -13.14 16.25
N GLU A 217 -6.19 -11.94 16.54
CA GLU A 217 -6.88 -10.88 17.30
C GLU A 217 -6.75 -9.49 16.65
N PHE A 218 -6.26 -9.45 15.41
CA PHE A 218 -5.97 -8.22 14.70
C PHE A 218 -6.01 -8.46 13.19
N SER A 219 -6.60 -7.52 12.47
CA SER A 219 -6.63 -7.51 11.01
C SER A 219 -6.00 -6.23 10.48
N PHE A 220 -5.01 -6.40 9.61
CA PHE A 220 -4.30 -5.31 8.97
C PHE A 220 -4.61 -5.32 7.47
N TYR A 221 -5.07 -4.20 6.94
CA TYR A 221 -5.34 -4.02 5.52
C TYR A 221 -4.36 -3.01 4.91
N PHE A 222 -3.79 -3.36 3.77
CA PHE A 222 -2.93 -2.49 2.98
C PHE A 222 -3.53 -2.35 1.58
N ALA A 223 -4.05 -1.16 1.26
CA ALA A 223 -4.79 -0.95 0.02
C ALA A 223 -3.92 -1.03 -1.25
N GLY A 224 -2.60 -0.78 -1.13
CA GLY A 224 -1.78 -0.42 -2.28
C GLY A 224 -2.32 0.85 -2.97
N ASP A 225 -2.06 0.97 -4.27
CA ASP A 225 -2.69 2.00 -5.09
C ASP A 225 -4.00 1.49 -5.67
N THR A 226 -5.02 2.34 -5.63
CA THR A 226 -6.35 1.96 -6.09
C THR A 226 -7.20 3.18 -6.39
N GLY A 227 -8.03 3.09 -7.43
CA GLY A 227 -9.24 3.90 -7.59
C GLY A 227 -10.36 3.36 -6.71
N TYR A 228 -11.44 4.13 -6.60
CA TYR A 228 -12.61 3.69 -5.85
C TYR A 228 -13.41 2.64 -6.63
N ALA A 229 -13.88 1.59 -5.96
CA ALA A 229 -14.61 0.47 -6.56
C ALA A 229 -15.47 -0.26 -5.51
N PRO A 230 -16.54 -0.99 -5.91
CA PRO A 230 -17.36 -1.78 -4.99
C PRO A 230 -16.62 -2.88 -4.20
N VAL A 231 -15.39 -3.23 -4.59
CA VAL A 231 -14.60 -4.29 -3.94
C VAL A 231 -14.43 -4.07 -2.44
N PHE A 232 -14.39 -2.82 -1.96
CA PHE A 232 -14.11 -2.54 -0.55
C PHE A 232 -15.23 -3.02 0.37
N SER A 233 -16.49 -2.86 -0.06
CA SER A 233 -17.64 -3.42 0.65
C SER A 233 -17.65 -4.95 0.54
N GLU A 234 -17.35 -5.51 -0.64
CA GLU A 234 -17.24 -6.97 -0.82
C GLU A 234 -16.18 -7.59 0.10
N ILE A 235 -15.05 -6.91 0.31
CA ILE A 235 -13.98 -7.35 1.20
C ILE A 235 -14.48 -7.44 2.65
N SER A 236 -15.19 -6.42 3.16
CA SER A 236 -15.70 -6.44 4.53
C SER A 236 -16.87 -7.42 4.70
N GLU A 237 -17.71 -7.61 3.68
CA GLU A 237 -18.77 -8.62 3.69
C GLU A 237 -18.20 -10.05 3.78
N LEU A 238 -17.11 -10.34 3.07
CA LEU A 238 -16.52 -11.68 3.02
C LEU A 238 -15.58 -11.98 4.18
N LEU A 239 -14.81 -10.98 4.63
CA LEU A 239 -13.72 -11.16 5.61
C LEU A 239 -13.99 -10.47 6.95
N GLY A 240 -15.07 -9.71 7.05
CA GLY A 240 -15.42 -8.91 8.22
C GLY A 240 -14.70 -7.57 8.30
N PRO A 241 -14.98 -6.77 9.37
CA PRO A 241 -14.33 -5.49 9.63
C PRO A 241 -12.80 -5.58 9.66
N VAL A 242 -12.15 -4.44 9.46
CA VAL A 242 -10.70 -4.28 9.53
C VAL A 242 -10.32 -3.50 10.79
N ASP A 243 -9.29 -3.91 11.53
CA ASP A 243 -8.84 -3.17 12.70
C ASP A 243 -7.97 -1.97 12.31
N LEU A 244 -7.00 -2.17 11.40
CA LEU A 244 -6.14 -1.10 10.90
C LEU A 244 -5.99 -1.16 9.37
N ALA A 245 -6.31 -0.06 8.69
CA ALA A 245 -6.18 0.06 7.23
C ALA A 245 -5.17 1.14 6.82
N LEU A 246 -4.24 0.82 5.91
CA LEU A 246 -3.45 1.83 5.20
C LEU A 246 -4.16 2.21 3.91
N LEU A 247 -4.53 3.49 3.76
CA LEU A 247 -5.32 3.99 2.64
C LEU A 247 -4.61 5.16 1.96
N PRO A 248 -4.44 5.13 0.61
CA PRO A 248 -3.76 6.20 -0.10
C PRO A 248 -4.66 7.44 -0.13
N ILE A 249 -4.03 8.62 -0.02
CA ILE A 249 -4.76 9.90 -0.09
C ILE A 249 -4.17 10.87 -1.12
N GLY A 250 -3.02 10.53 -1.73
CA GLY A 250 -2.34 11.33 -2.74
C GLY A 250 -2.45 10.73 -4.14
N ALA A 251 -1.70 11.32 -5.08
CA ALA A 251 -1.64 10.95 -6.49
C ALA A 251 -2.98 11.08 -7.24
N TYR A 252 -3.81 12.05 -6.88
CA TYR A 252 -5.22 12.06 -7.31
C TYR A 252 -5.59 13.15 -8.31
N GLU A 253 -4.76 14.16 -8.59
CA GLU A 253 -5.06 15.18 -9.61
C GLU A 253 -4.28 14.98 -10.93
N PRO A 254 -4.88 15.28 -12.09
CA PRO A 254 -6.24 15.78 -12.26
C PRO A 254 -7.27 14.64 -12.17
N ARG A 255 -8.40 14.88 -11.48
CA ARG A 255 -9.43 13.82 -11.27
C ARG A 255 -9.88 13.12 -12.54
N TRP A 256 -10.05 13.84 -13.66
CA TRP A 256 -10.50 13.24 -14.92
C TRP A 256 -9.56 12.14 -15.45
N PHE A 257 -8.28 12.19 -15.08
CA PHE A 257 -7.27 11.22 -15.48
C PHE A 257 -6.95 10.22 -14.37
N MET A 258 -6.89 10.67 -13.12
CA MET A 258 -6.43 9.85 -12.00
C MET A 258 -7.54 9.02 -11.34
N SER A 259 -8.80 9.48 -11.36
CA SER A 259 -9.91 8.80 -10.67
C SER A 259 -10.10 7.31 -10.98
N PRO A 260 -9.80 6.81 -12.20
CA PRO A 260 -9.86 5.37 -12.47
C PRO A 260 -8.95 4.51 -11.59
N VAL A 261 -7.81 5.06 -11.18
CA VAL A 261 -6.67 4.31 -10.62
C VAL A 261 -6.14 4.84 -9.29
N HIS A 262 -6.50 6.06 -8.89
CA HIS A 262 -6.16 6.67 -7.60
C HIS A 262 -7.37 7.33 -6.95
N VAL A 263 -7.62 6.97 -5.70
CA VAL A 263 -8.59 7.63 -4.86
C VAL A 263 -8.13 9.02 -4.44
N ASN A 264 -9.07 9.95 -4.30
CA ASN A 264 -8.85 11.18 -3.56
C ASN A 264 -9.15 10.97 -2.06
N PRO A 265 -8.86 11.95 -1.18
CA PRO A 265 -9.12 11.81 0.25
C PRO A 265 -10.60 11.54 0.61
N ALA A 266 -11.55 12.08 -0.17
CA ALA A 266 -12.97 11.82 0.06
C ALA A 266 -13.33 10.35 -0.20
N GLU A 267 -12.80 9.77 -1.28
CA GLU A 267 -12.94 8.34 -1.59
C GLU A 267 -12.17 7.47 -0.59
N ALA A 268 -11.02 7.90 -0.07
CA ALA A 268 -10.30 7.19 0.99
C ALA A 268 -11.14 7.07 2.28
N VAL A 269 -11.89 8.12 2.66
CA VAL A 269 -12.84 8.06 3.77
C VAL A 269 -14.00 7.10 3.46
N ARG A 270 -14.49 7.04 2.21
CA ARG A 270 -15.49 6.04 1.81
C ARG A 270 -14.95 4.62 1.95
N ILE A 271 -13.71 4.37 1.51
CA ILE A 271 -13.05 3.07 1.66
C ILE A 271 -12.93 2.68 3.14
N HIS A 272 -12.58 3.62 4.02
CA HIS A 272 -12.56 3.39 5.46
C HIS A 272 -13.93 2.87 5.96
N CYS A 273 -15.02 3.51 5.55
CA CYS A 273 -16.38 3.08 5.88
C CYS A 273 -16.75 1.73 5.25
N ASP A 274 -16.46 1.53 3.96
CA ASP A 274 -16.80 0.31 3.21
C ASP A 274 -16.07 -0.92 3.77
N LEU A 275 -14.82 -0.75 4.20
CA LEU A 275 -14.05 -1.79 4.90
C LEU A 275 -14.51 -2.03 6.34
N GLN A 276 -15.37 -1.15 6.87
CA GLN A 276 -15.70 -1.06 8.30
C GLN A 276 -14.41 -1.00 9.14
N ALA A 277 -13.45 -0.20 8.68
CA ALA A 277 -12.17 -0.06 9.36
C ALA A 277 -12.36 0.66 10.70
N LYS A 278 -11.79 0.12 11.79
CA LYS A 278 -11.81 0.81 13.09
C LYS A 278 -10.91 2.02 13.05
N GLU A 279 -9.70 1.83 12.53
CA GLU A 279 -8.72 2.87 12.32
C GLU A 279 -8.10 2.78 10.92
N SER A 280 -7.80 3.93 10.34
CA SER A 280 -7.08 4.07 9.09
C SER A 280 -5.87 4.98 9.24
N VAL A 281 -4.85 4.78 8.41
CA VAL A 281 -3.65 5.62 8.34
C VAL A 281 -3.44 6.02 6.89
N ALA A 282 -3.28 7.33 6.67
CA ALA A 282 -3.01 7.92 5.38
C ALA A 282 -1.64 7.50 4.83
N MET A 283 -1.58 7.16 3.54
CA MET A 283 -0.34 6.87 2.82
C MET A 283 -0.30 7.51 1.43
N HIS A 284 0.78 7.27 0.68
CA HIS A 284 0.93 7.69 -0.72
C HIS A 284 0.91 9.21 -0.95
N TRP A 285 1.31 9.99 0.07
CA TRP A 285 1.36 11.45 -0.01
C TRP A 285 2.66 12.01 0.57
N GLY A 286 2.94 13.29 0.30
CA GLY A 286 4.02 14.05 0.95
C GLY A 286 5.45 13.56 0.68
N THR A 287 5.64 12.58 -0.22
CA THR A 287 6.94 11.92 -0.42
C THR A 287 7.48 12.09 -1.83
N PHE A 288 6.67 11.82 -2.86
CA PHE A 288 7.01 12.06 -4.27
C PHE A 288 6.00 13.02 -4.88
N ILE A 289 6.41 13.76 -5.90
CA ILE A 289 5.47 14.48 -6.76
C ILE A 289 5.19 13.59 -7.95
N LEU A 290 3.99 13.01 -7.98
CA LEU A 290 3.53 12.10 -9.02
C LEU A 290 2.46 12.73 -9.93
N THR A 291 1.81 13.78 -9.43
CA THR A 291 0.54 14.33 -9.91
C THR A 291 0.44 15.84 -9.64
N ASP A 292 -0.67 16.45 -10.05
CA ASP A 292 -0.80 17.91 -10.10
C ASP A 292 -1.15 18.57 -8.74
N GLU A 293 -1.59 17.82 -7.73
CA GLU A 293 -1.96 18.42 -6.45
C GLU A 293 -0.74 18.86 -5.62
N PRO A 294 -0.79 20.01 -4.93
CA PRO A 294 0.25 20.41 -3.99
C PRO A 294 0.52 19.32 -2.96
N MET A 295 1.78 19.09 -2.58
CA MET A 295 2.17 17.97 -1.73
C MET A 295 1.49 17.98 -0.35
N ASP A 296 1.07 19.14 0.15
CA ASP A 296 0.38 19.31 1.43
C ASP A 296 -1.15 19.42 1.33
N ALA A 297 -1.70 19.31 0.12
CA ALA A 297 -3.14 19.31 -0.13
C ALA A 297 -3.84 18.04 0.39
N PRO A 298 -3.27 16.82 0.27
CA PRO A 298 -3.97 15.59 0.67
C PRO A 298 -4.43 15.57 2.14
N PRO A 299 -3.60 15.91 3.16
CA PRO A 299 -4.07 15.96 4.55
C PRO A 299 -5.18 16.97 4.80
N LYS A 300 -5.13 18.13 4.14
CA LYS A 300 -6.14 19.18 4.27
C LYS A 300 -7.47 18.71 3.70
N ALA A 301 -7.43 18.11 2.51
CA ALA A 301 -8.61 17.54 1.87
C ALA A 301 -9.17 16.33 2.64
N LEU A 302 -8.32 15.53 3.28
CA LEU A 302 -8.75 14.45 4.18
C LEU A 302 -9.50 15.01 5.39
N ALA A 303 -8.96 16.05 6.05
CA ALA A 303 -9.63 16.68 7.19
C ALA A 303 -11.01 17.23 6.83
N THR A 304 -11.16 17.83 5.64
CA THR A 304 -12.46 18.24 5.11
C THR A 304 -13.37 17.04 4.85
N ALA A 305 -12.87 16.01 4.18
CA ALA A 305 -13.64 14.81 3.84
C ALA A 305 -14.17 14.05 5.06
N LEU A 306 -13.38 13.97 6.14
CA LEU A 306 -13.78 13.35 7.41
C LEU A 306 -14.96 14.09 8.03
N LYS A 307 -14.90 15.44 8.04
CA LYS A 307 -16.00 16.28 8.52
C LYS A 307 -17.26 16.13 7.66
N ASP A 308 -17.10 16.15 6.34
CA ASP A 308 -18.23 16.10 5.41
C ASP A 308 -18.96 14.74 5.42
N GLN A 309 -18.25 13.67 5.79
CA GLN A 309 -18.79 12.30 5.88
C GLN A 309 -19.04 11.83 7.31
N ASP A 310 -18.98 12.73 8.29
CA ASP A 310 -19.23 12.48 9.72
C ASP A 310 -18.38 11.31 10.31
N VAL A 311 -17.11 11.25 9.91
CA VAL A 311 -16.14 10.28 10.43
C VAL A 311 -15.22 10.99 11.44
N ASP A 312 -15.11 10.42 12.64
CA ASP A 312 -14.23 10.94 13.69
C ASP A 312 -12.78 11.00 13.20
N ALA A 313 -12.17 12.18 13.26
CA ALA A 313 -10.78 12.39 12.84
C ALA A 313 -9.76 11.54 13.61
N ARG A 314 -10.12 11.05 14.81
CA ARG A 314 -9.29 10.13 15.59
C ARG A 314 -9.22 8.71 15.00
N ARG A 315 -10.09 8.39 14.04
CA ARG A 315 -10.12 7.09 13.35
C ARG A 315 -9.37 7.09 12.02
N PHE A 316 -8.86 8.24 11.55
CA PHE A 316 -8.10 8.31 10.31
C PHE A 316 -6.88 9.22 10.48
N HIS A 317 -5.75 8.58 10.74
CA HIS A 317 -4.50 9.24 11.13
C HIS A 317 -3.70 9.72 9.92
N VAL A 318 -3.08 10.89 10.07
CA VAL A 318 -2.11 11.42 9.12
C VAL A 318 -0.75 11.52 9.82
N PRO A 319 0.11 10.50 9.71
CA PRO A 319 1.40 10.52 10.36
C PRO A 319 2.34 11.54 9.70
N ARG A 320 3.31 12.04 10.45
CA ARG A 320 4.50 12.71 9.91
C ARG A 320 5.51 11.65 9.46
N HIS A 321 6.40 11.99 8.52
CA HIS A 321 7.45 11.06 8.11
C HIS A 321 8.29 10.63 9.32
N GLY A 322 8.38 9.32 9.53
CA GLY A 322 9.08 8.69 10.66
C GLY A 322 8.31 8.64 11.96
N GLU A 323 7.06 9.12 12.00
CA GLU A 323 6.20 8.95 13.16
C GLU A 323 5.81 7.47 13.34
N THR A 324 5.86 7.02 14.59
CA THR A 324 5.37 5.72 15.01
C THR A 324 4.03 5.88 15.73
N LEU A 325 2.98 5.31 15.16
CA LEU A 325 1.65 5.23 15.76
C LEU A 325 1.49 3.90 16.50
N MET A 326 0.72 3.91 17.59
CA MET A 326 0.39 2.72 18.38
C MET A 326 -1.12 2.53 18.38
N PHE A 327 -1.57 1.28 18.30
CA PHE A 327 -2.97 0.91 18.21
C PHE A 327 -3.32 -0.16 19.24
N GLU A 328 -4.58 -0.26 19.63
CA GLU A 328 -5.03 -1.32 20.53
C GLU A 328 -5.41 -2.58 19.73
N SER A 329 -5.07 -3.75 20.25
CA SER A 329 -5.60 -5.02 19.74
C SER A 329 -6.90 -5.36 20.46
N THR A 330 -7.85 -5.97 19.75
CA THR A 330 -9.26 -6.17 20.15
C THR A 330 -9.55 -6.90 21.47
N LYS A 331 -8.55 -7.41 22.20
CA LYS A 331 -8.75 -8.16 23.44
C LYS A 331 -8.64 -7.40 24.76
N ASN A 332 -8.31 -6.11 24.76
CA ASN A 332 -8.27 -5.37 26.03
C ASN A 332 -9.65 -5.14 26.67
N GLU A 333 -10.75 -5.23 25.90
CA GLU A 333 -12.09 -5.01 26.45
C GLU A 333 -12.70 -6.23 27.18
N GLU A 334 -12.23 -7.45 26.91
CA GLU A 334 -12.80 -8.68 27.53
C GLU A 334 -12.04 -9.17 28.77
N SER A 335 -10.93 -8.53 29.16
CA SER A 335 -10.18 -8.89 30.37
C SER A 335 -10.51 -8.05 31.61
N GLU A 336 -11.46 -7.10 31.50
CA GLU A 336 -11.92 -6.26 32.63
C GLU A 336 -13.39 -6.48 33.04
N LEU A 337 -14.03 -7.59 32.61
CA LEU A 337 -15.38 -7.96 33.05
C LEU A 337 -15.44 -9.29 33.80
#